data_AF-A0A5C3KH42-F1
#
_entry.id   AF-A0A5C3KH42-F1
#
_cell.length_a   1.000
_cell.length_b   1.000
_cell.length_c   1.000
_cell.angle_alpha   90.00
_cell.angle_beta   90.00
_cell.angle_gamma   90.00
#
_symmetry.space_group_name_H-M   'P 1'
#
loop_
_entity.id
_entity.type
_entity.pdbx_description
1 polymer ?
#
loop_
_entity_poly.entity_id
_entity_poly.type
_entity_poly.pdbx_seq_one_letter_code
_entity_poly.pdbx_strand_id
1 'polypeptide(L)'
;MTPNVMLEEDGSNWADYKHRVLNQLYAKGLYRYVHGTIPRPVEIVKHNPSRRAEDPRSHWYLPSDSNHSRPLSHSEVNEYHNALTQFLKQDSTGWLYLMSTLPYSIYIFIRKHTTLAEKWKALCNMYENRQARDIGIMSQLSRLRFNRSGPRSLRSHLAYMMELRDEAISGTQAKVFSDDLFSRFIAGSLEQDPYLSTTAKTSQIGSPTPSDKLINTLLRIEEEMVLDSAREPLEKAGRGSKRS
;
A
#
# COMPACT_ATOMS: atom_id res chain seq x y z
N MET A 1 -4.99 17.44 4.86
CA MET A 1 -5.25 16.51 3.75
C MET A 1 -3.93 15.89 3.37
N THR A 2 -3.76 14.58 3.52
CA THR A 2 -2.60 13.88 2.96
C THR A 2 -2.69 13.94 1.44
N PRO A 3 -1.60 14.29 0.72
CA PRO A 3 -1.62 14.31 -0.74
C PRO A 3 -1.96 12.91 -1.26
N ASN A 4 -2.82 12.85 -2.28
CA ASN A 4 -3.09 11.60 -2.99
C ASN A 4 -1.81 11.14 -3.66
N VAL A 5 -1.34 9.94 -3.30
CA VAL A 5 -0.17 9.33 -3.94
C VAL A 5 -0.62 8.80 -5.29
N MET A 6 0.02 9.29 -6.34
CA MET A 6 -0.15 8.82 -7.72
C MET A 6 0.67 7.56 -7.91
N LEU A 7 0.13 6.56 -8.61
CA LEU A 7 0.90 5.40 -9.02
C LEU A 7 1.88 5.80 -10.13
N GLU A 8 3.15 5.44 -10.00
CA GLU A 8 4.12 5.60 -11.09
C GLU A 8 3.88 4.55 -12.18
N GLU A 9 4.05 4.90 -13.47
CA GLU A 9 3.79 3.98 -14.58
C GLU A 9 4.62 2.69 -14.48
N ASP A 10 5.89 2.83 -14.10
CA ASP A 10 6.78 1.71 -13.88
C ASP A 10 6.37 0.90 -12.63
N GLY A 11 5.61 1.49 -11.72
CA GLY A 11 5.14 0.93 -10.45
C GLY A 11 6.16 1.03 -9.32
N SER A 12 7.23 1.82 -9.45
CA SER A 12 8.33 1.90 -8.47
C SER A 12 7.88 2.27 -7.07
N ASN A 13 6.73 2.92 -6.94
CA ASN A 13 6.11 3.25 -5.66
C ASN A 13 4.93 2.34 -5.27
N TRP A 14 4.78 1.16 -5.90
CA TRP A 14 3.62 0.27 -5.73
C TRP A 14 3.32 -0.06 -4.27
N ALA A 15 4.34 -0.35 -3.44
CA ALA A 15 4.14 -0.70 -2.04
C ALA A 15 3.50 0.45 -1.24
N ASP A 16 4.04 1.67 -1.33
CA ASP A 16 3.50 2.86 -0.66
C ASP A 16 2.14 3.25 -1.22
N TYR A 17 2.00 3.25 -2.56
CA TYR A 17 0.74 3.50 -3.25
C TYR A 17 -0.36 2.57 -2.74
N LYS A 18 -0.11 1.26 -2.76
CA LYS A 18 -1.06 0.22 -2.34
C LYS A 18 -1.48 0.45 -0.89
N HIS A 19 -0.53 0.68 0.01
CA HIS A 19 -0.81 0.91 1.43
C HIS A 19 -1.71 2.12 1.64
N ARG A 20 -1.39 3.26 1.02
CA ARG A 20 -2.16 4.50 1.18
C ARG A 20 -3.54 4.43 0.56
N VAL A 21 -3.66 3.89 -0.65
CA VAL A 21 -4.93 3.72 -1.34
C VAL A 21 -5.86 2.81 -0.55
N LEU A 22 -5.37 1.69 -0.04
CA LEU A 22 -6.17 0.81 0.82
C LEU A 22 -6.66 1.51 2.07
N ASN A 23 -5.78 2.23 2.79
CA ASN A 23 -6.17 2.99 3.97
C ASN A 23 -7.27 4.03 3.66
N GLN A 24 -7.17 4.73 2.53
CA GLN A 24 -8.18 5.69 2.13
C GLN A 24 -9.52 5.04 1.75
N LEU A 25 -9.49 3.92 1.03
CA LEU A 25 -10.69 3.16 0.69
C LEU A 25 -11.35 2.57 1.95
N TYR A 26 -10.56 2.09 2.91
CA TYR A 26 -11.06 1.57 4.18
C TYR A 26 -11.66 2.67 5.05
N ALA A 27 -11.04 3.85 5.11
CA ALA A 27 -11.60 5.01 5.79
C ALA A 27 -12.96 5.45 5.20
N LYS A 28 -13.22 5.12 3.93
CA LYS A 28 -14.51 5.32 3.26
C LYS A 28 -15.50 4.15 3.44
N GLY A 29 -15.16 3.13 4.23
CA GLY A 29 -15.99 1.95 4.44
C GLY A 29 -16.00 0.96 3.27
N LEU A 30 -15.06 1.07 2.32
CA LEU A 30 -15.06 0.29 1.08
C LEU A 30 -14.31 -1.04 1.18
N TYR A 31 -13.89 -1.46 2.38
CA TYR A 31 -13.12 -2.70 2.60
C TYR A 31 -13.70 -3.89 1.84
N ARG A 32 -15.01 -4.17 2.02
CA ARG A 32 -15.65 -5.34 1.40
C ARG A 32 -15.78 -5.22 -0.13
N TYR A 33 -15.87 -4.00 -0.66
CA TYR A 33 -15.94 -3.75 -2.11
C TYR A 33 -14.58 -3.96 -2.78
N VAL A 34 -13.49 -3.54 -2.13
CA VAL A 34 -12.13 -3.74 -2.63
C VAL A 34 -11.73 -5.22 -2.63
N HIS A 35 -12.14 -5.95 -1.59
CA HIS A 35 -11.85 -7.39 -1.47
C HIS A 35 -12.87 -8.30 -2.16
N GLY A 36 -13.96 -7.73 -2.70
CA GLY A 36 -15.01 -8.52 -3.35
C GLY A 36 -15.79 -9.44 -2.39
N THR A 37 -15.78 -9.16 -1.09
CA THR A 37 -16.47 -9.96 -0.06
C THR A 37 -17.90 -9.47 0.22
N ILE A 38 -18.33 -8.40 -0.46
CA ILE A 38 -19.72 -7.98 -0.46
C ILE A 38 -20.47 -8.74 -1.56
N PRO A 39 -21.57 -9.44 -1.22
CA PRO A 39 -22.41 -10.08 -2.22
C PRO A 39 -22.93 -9.04 -3.20
N ARG A 40 -22.82 -9.33 -4.50
CA ARG A 40 -23.45 -8.50 -5.52
C ARG A 40 -24.98 -8.66 -5.39
N PRO A 41 -25.74 -7.57 -5.22
CA PRO A 41 -27.19 -7.64 -5.18
C PRO A 41 -27.75 -8.23 -6.47
N VAL A 42 -28.83 -9.00 -6.33
CA VAL A 42 -29.56 -9.57 -7.45
C VAL A 42 -30.32 -8.45 -8.16
N GLU A 43 -30.18 -8.39 -9.48
CA GLU A 43 -30.94 -7.49 -10.31
C GLU A 43 -32.26 -8.16 -10.68
N ILE A 44 -33.37 -7.60 -10.20
CA ILE A 44 -34.72 -8.12 -10.46
C ILE A 44 -35.16 -7.82 -11.89
N VAL A 45 -36.01 -8.69 -12.46
CA VAL A 45 -36.42 -8.61 -13.85
C VAL A 45 -37.86 -8.15 -13.94
N LYS A 46 -38.13 -7.15 -14.80
CA LYS A 46 -39.49 -6.71 -15.10
C LYS A 46 -40.05 -7.55 -16.23
N HIS A 47 -41.17 -8.23 -15.98
CA HIS A 47 -41.91 -8.94 -17.00
C HIS A 47 -43.20 -8.18 -17.36
N ASN A 48 -43.41 -7.99 -18.66
CA ASN A 48 -44.61 -7.38 -19.21
C ASN A 48 -45.50 -8.51 -19.75
N PRO A 49 -46.60 -8.85 -19.07
CA PRO A 49 -47.50 -9.88 -19.56
C PRO A 49 -48.19 -9.46 -20.86
N SER A 50 -48.69 -10.44 -21.59
CA SER A 50 -49.50 -10.21 -22.79
C SER A 50 -50.74 -9.38 -22.47
N ARG A 51 -51.21 -8.55 -23.42
CA ARG A 51 -52.43 -7.73 -23.27
C ARG A 51 -53.70 -8.54 -22.96
N ARG A 52 -53.68 -9.87 -23.18
CA ARG A 52 -54.79 -10.79 -22.92
C ARG A 52 -54.66 -11.56 -21.58
N ALA A 53 -53.63 -11.27 -20.78
CA ALA A 53 -53.46 -11.90 -19.47
C ALA A 53 -54.50 -11.40 -18.47
N GLU A 54 -54.82 -12.23 -17.47
CA GLU A 54 -55.77 -11.89 -16.39
C GLU A 54 -55.35 -10.64 -15.60
N ASP A 55 -54.05 -10.43 -15.42
CA ASP A 55 -53.48 -9.16 -14.97
C ASP A 55 -52.53 -8.60 -16.05
N PRO A 56 -52.91 -7.51 -16.73
CA PRO A 56 -52.08 -6.90 -17.78
C PRO A 56 -50.96 -6.00 -17.24
N ARG A 57 -50.79 -5.88 -15.91
CA ARG A 57 -49.75 -5.04 -15.31
C ARG A 57 -48.38 -5.70 -15.37
N SER A 58 -47.36 -4.87 -15.56
CA SER A 58 -45.97 -5.31 -15.40
C SER A 58 -45.65 -5.61 -13.95
N HIS A 59 -45.03 -6.75 -13.70
CA HIS A 59 -44.58 -7.15 -12.38
C HIS A 59 -43.07 -7.41 -12.39
N TRP A 60 -42.47 -7.38 -11.20
CA TRP A 60 -41.06 -7.66 -11.00
C TRP A 60 -40.87 -9.05 -10.42
N TYR A 61 -39.80 -9.72 -10.82
CA TYR A 61 -39.52 -11.11 -10.46
C TYR A 61 -38.05 -11.29 -10.13
N LEU A 62 -37.76 -12.32 -9.33
CA LEU A 62 -36.39 -12.78 -9.20
C LEU A 62 -35.94 -13.44 -10.51
N PRO A 63 -34.66 -13.30 -10.91
CA PRO A 63 -34.12 -13.99 -12.08
C PRO A 63 -34.27 -15.51 -12.03
N SER A 64 -34.36 -16.09 -10.83
CA SER A 64 -34.57 -17.51 -10.60
C SER A 64 -36.02 -17.97 -10.88
N ASP A 65 -36.99 -17.06 -10.94
CA ASP A 65 -38.38 -17.36 -11.26
C ASP A 65 -38.65 -17.23 -12.76
N SER A 66 -38.15 -18.20 -13.53
CA SER A 66 -38.27 -18.21 -14.99
C SER A 66 -39.71 -18.29 -15.50
N ASN A 67 -40.63 -18.80 -14.67
CA ASN A 67 -42.04 -18.95 -15.02
C ASN A 67 -42.86 -17.71 -14.64
N HIS A 68 -42.26 -16.73 -13.99
CA HIS A 68 -42.91 -15.51 -13.52
C HIS A 68 -44.15 -15.80 -12.66
N SER A 69 -44.05 -16.84 -11.83
CA SER A 69 -45.17 -17.36 -11.03
C SER A 69 -45.35 -16.61 -9.70
N ARG A 70 -44.31 -15.93 -9.21
CA ARG A 70 -44.28 -15.25 -7.91
C ARG A 70 -43.83 -13.80 -8.08
N PRO A 71 -44.77 -12.89 -8.41
CA PRO A 71 -44.44 -11.47 -8.51
C PRO A 71 -43.99 -10.94 -7.15
N LEU A 72 -42.93 -10.13 -7.16
CA LEU A 72 -42.42 -9.46 -5.99
C LEU A 72 -43.38 -8.36 -5.53
N SER A 73 -43.53 -8.21 -4.22
CA SER A 73 -44.23 -7.10 -3.62
C SER A 73 -43.49 -5.78 -3.82
N HIS A 74 -44.20 -4.66 -3.66
CA HIS A 74 -43.58 -3.33 -3.79
C HIS A 74 -42.43 -3.10 -2.78
N SER A 75 -42.54 -3.65 -1.56
CA SER A 75 -41.47 -3.56 -0.55
C SER A 75 -40.23 -4.32 -0.99
N GLU A 76 -40.38 -5.57 -1.44
CA GLU A 76 -39.27 -6.39 -1.91
C GLU A 76 -38.57 -5.76 -3.12
N VAL A 77 -39.35 -5.22 -4.07
CA VAL A 77 -38.81 -4.47 -5.22
C VAL A 77 -37.94 -3.30 -4.76
N ASN A 78 -38.42 -2.52 -3.80
CA ASN A 78 -37.67 -1.38 -3.26
C ASN A 78 -36.41 -1.85 -2.52
N GLU A 79 -36.47 -2.93 -1.76
CA GLU A 79 -35.30 -3.51 -1.07
C GLU A 79 -34.21 -3.94 -2.07
N TYR A 80 -34.56 -4.69 -3.12
CA TYR A 80 -33.61 -5.10 -4.16
C TYR A 80 -33.00 -3.91 -4.90
N HIS A 81 -33.82 -2.94 -5.32
CA HIS A 81 -33.33 -1.74 -6.00
C HIS A 81 -32.46 -0.86 -5.10
N ASN A 82 -32.81 -0.70 -3.83
CA ASN A 82 -32.01 0.05 -2.87
C ASN A 82 -30.66 -0.63 -2.62
N ALA A 83 -30.65 -1.95 -2.44
CA ALA A 83 -29.42 -2.72 -2.29
C ALA A 83 -28.52 -2.60 -3.52
N LEU A 84 -29.06 -2.76 -4.73
CA LEU A 84 -28.31 -2.61 -5.98
C LEU A 84 -27.76 -1.19 -6.15
N THR A 85 -28.58 -0.18 -5.90
CA THR A 85 -28.19 1.23 -5.98
C THR A 85 -27.06 1.54 -4.99
N GLN A 86 -27.18 1.07 -3.75
CA GLN A 86 -26.15 1.24 -2.74
C GLN A 86 -24.85 0.53 -3.14
N PHE A 87 -24.93 -0.69 -3.67
CA PHE A 87 -23.78 -1.42 -4.18
C PHE A 87 -23.08 -0.65 -5.30
N LEU A 88 -23.81 -0.25 -6.34
CA LEU A 88 -23.24 0.47 -7.48
C LEU A 88 -22.64 1.81 -7.07
N LYS A 89 -23.28 2.53 -6.13
CA LYS A 89 -22.76 3.79 -5.59
C LYS A 89 -21.41 3.59 -4.92
N GLN A 90 -21.28 2.61 -4.04
CA GLN A 90 -20.04 2.36 -3.30
C GLN A 90 -18.94 1.80 -4.20
N ASP A 91 -19.27 0.87 -5.10
CA ASP A 91 -18.32 0.34 -6.09
C ASP A 91 -17.78 1.46 -6.99
N SER A 92 -18.67 2.32 -7.51
CA SER A 92 -18.30 3.48 -8.31
C SER A 92 -17.50 4.52 -7.52
N THR A 93 -17.79 4.70 -6.22
CA THR A 93 -17.04 5.63 -5.36
C THR A 93 -15.58 5.20 -5.24
N GLY A 94 -15.33 3.91 -5.01
CA GLY A 94 -13.96 3.39 -4.98
C GLY A 94 -13.30 3.44 -6.35
N TRP A 95 -14.05 3.22 -7.43
CA TRP A 95 -13.52 3.32 -8.78
C TRP A 95 -13.10 4.76 -9.13
N LEU A 96 -13.93 5.76 -8.84
CA LEU A 96 -13.60 7.17 -9.04
C LEU A 96 -12.33 7.56 -8.28
N TYR A 97 -12.17 7.04 -7.06
CA TYR A 97 -10.96 7.25 -6.28
C TYR A 97 -9.73 6.66 -7.00
N LEU A 98 -9.77 5.39 -7.43
CA LEU A 98 -8.67 4.79 -8.20
C LEU A 98 -8.36 5.56 -9.49
N MET A 99 -9.38 5.96 -10.25
CA MET A 99 -9.17 6.75 -11.47
C MET A 99 -8.40 8.05 -11.22
N SER A 100 -8.58 8.66 -10.05
CA SER A 100 -7.89 9.90 -9.69
C SER A 100 -6.44 9.71 -9.28
N THR A 101 -5.97 8.48 -9.11
CA THR A 101 -4.63 8.15 -8.61
C THR A 101 -3.81 7.29 -9.58
N LEU A 102 -4.33 7.01 -10.77
CA LEU A 102 -3.72 6.13 -11.76
C LEU A 102 -3.22 6.90 -12.99
N PRO A 103 -2.07 6.51 -13.56
CA PRO A 103 -1.70 6.91 -14.91
C PRO A 103 -2.73 6.47 -15.94
N TYR A 104 -2.86 7.25 -17.02
CA TYR A 104 -3.82 6.98 -18.08
C TYR A 104 -3.62 5.61 -18.75
N SER A 105 -2.37 5.20 -18.94
CA SER A 105 -1.99 3.89 -19.50
C SER A 105 -2.56 2.74 -18.66
N ILE A 106 -2.44 2.83 -17.34
CA ILE A 106 -2.94 1.83 -16.39
C ILE A 106 -4.47 1.86 -16.32
N TYR A 107 -5.07 3.05 -16.30
CA TYR A 107 -6.52 3.23 -16.37
C TYR A 107 -7.13 2.48 -17.57
N ILE A 108 -6.56 2.64 -18.77
CA ILE A 108 -7.05 1.97 -19.99
C ILE A 108 -7.01 0.45 -19.83
N PHE A 109 -5.99 -0.08 -19.17
CA PHE A 109 -5.84 -1.53 -18.99
C PHE A 109 -6.90 -2.11 -18.05
N ILE A 110 -7.21 -1.41 -16.95
CA ILE A 110 -8.07 -1.96 -15.89
C ILE A 110 -9.55 -1.57 -16.04
N ARG A 111 -9.91 -0.53 -16.80
CA ARG A 111 -11.30 -0.04 -16.92
C ARG A 111 -12.29 -1.07 -17.46
N LYS A 112 -11.80 -2.12 -18.14
CA LYS A 112 -12.62 -3.22 -18.69
C LYS A 112 -13.24 -4.12 -17.61
N HIS A 113 -12.67 -4.11 -16.41
CA HIS A 113 -13.18 -4.91 -15.30
C HIS A 113 -14.47 -4.30 -14.74
N THR A 114 -15.40 -5.13 -14.30
CA THR A 114 -16.75 -4.69 -13.93
C THR A 114 -16.79 -4.11 -12.53
N THR A 115 -16.23 -4.82 -11.55
CA THR A 115 -16.28 -4.38 -10.13
C THR A 115 -15.00 -3.68 -9.71
N LEU A 116 -15.04 -2.95 -8.59
CA LEU A 116 -13.86 -2.40 -7.93
C LEU A 116 -12.88 -3.50 -7.55
N ALA A 117 -13.38 -4.62 -7.02
CA ALA A 117 -12.56 -5.77 -6.64
C ALA A 117 -11.74 -6.32 -7.81
N GLU A 118 -12.37 -6.49 -8.98
CA GLU A 118 -11.68 -6.98 -10.18
C GLU A 118 -10.61 -5.99 -10.66
N LYS A 119 -10.91 -4.69 -10.64
CA LYS A 119 -9.95 -3.63 -10.99
C LYS A 119 -8.75 -3.62 -10.03
N TRP A 120 -9.01 -3.73 -8.74
CA TRP A 120 -7.98 -3.79 -7.71
C TRP A 120 -7.10 -5.03 -7.86
N LYS A 121 -7.71 -6.20 -8.06
CA LYS A 121 -7.00 -7.45 -8.32
C LYS A 121 -6.14 -7.37 -9.59
N ALA A 122 -6.62 -6.70 -10.64
CA ALA A 122 -5.84 -6.48 -11.85
C ALA A 122 -4.59 -5.63 -11.57
N LEU A 123 -4.72 -4.55 -10.79
CA LEU A 123 -3.58 -3.74 -10.34
C LEU A 123 -2.57 -4.57 -9.55
N CYS A 124 -3.04 -5.33 -8.55
CA CYS A 124 -2.19 -6.27 -7.79
C CYS A 124 -1.42 -7.19 -8.75
N ASN A 125 -2.10 -7.83 -9.70
CA ASN A 125 -1.45 -8.74 -10.64
C ASN A 125 -0.38 -8.07 -11.53
N MET A 126 -0.54 -6.78 -11.88
CA MET A 126 0.41 -6.05 -12.71
C MET A 126 1.74 -5.78 -11.99
N TYR A 127 1.68 -5.56 -10.67
CA TYR A 127 2.81 -5.04 -9.90
C TYR A 127 3.35 -6.00 -8.82
N GLU A 128 2.57 -6.99 -8.38
CA GLU A 128 3.01 -7.97 -7.37
C GLU A 128 3.77 -9.17 -7.98
N ASN A 129 3.66 -9.40 -9.31
CA ASN A 129 4.19 -10.62 -9.96
C ASN A 129 5.50 -10.45 -10.75
N ARG A 130 6.30 -9.39 -10.55
CA ARG A 130 7.57 -9.23 -11.28
C ARG A 130 8.77 -9.80 -10.51
N GLN A 131 9.01 -11.10 -10.66
CA GLN A 131 10.25 -11.78 -10.23
C GLN A 131 11.55 -11.06 -10.68
N ALA A 132 11.52 -10.35 -11.81
CA ALA A 132 12.65 -9.58 -12.32
C ALA A 132 12.95 -8.30 -11.50
N ARG A 133 11.94 -7.71 -10.87
CA ARG A 133 12.10 -6.52 -10.03
C ARG A 133 12.71 -6.88 -8.68
N ASP A 134 12.32 -8.02 -8.13
CA ASP A 134 12.83 -8.55 -6.88
C ASP A 134 14.36 -8.79 -6.89
N ILE A 135 14.90 -9.32 -8.01
CA ILE A 135 16.35 -9.47 -8.20
C ILE A 135 17.05 -8.10 -8.24
N GLY A 136 16.40 -7.12 -8.88
CA GLY A 136 16.85 -5.73 -8.91
C GLY A 136 16.94 -5.12 -7.51
N ILE A 137 15.92 -5.33 -6.67
CA ILE A 137 15.84 -4.79 -5.30
C ILE A 137 16.98 -5.33 -4.43
N MET A 138 17.25 -6.64 -4.47
CA MET A 138 18.36 -7.24 -3.72
C MET A 138 19.71 -6.66 -4.16
N SER A 139 19.90 -6.46 -5.46
CA SER A 139 21.10 -5.81 -5.99
C SER A 139 21.18 -4.35 -5.55
N GLN A 140 20.08 -3.61 -5.57
CA GLN A 140 20.01 -2.22 -5.09
C GLN A 140 20.36 -2.13 -3.61
N LEU A 141 19.73 -2.93 -2.74
CA LEU A 141 20.04 -3.00 -1.31
C LEU A 141 21.53 -3.31 -1.06
N SER A 142 22.12 -4.23 -1.83
CA SER A 142 23.53 -4.57 -1.71
C SER A 142 24.50 -3.45 -2.10
N ARG A 143 24.07 -2.54 -3.00
CA ARG A 143 24.88 -1.43 -3.54
C ARG A 143 24.65 -0.11 -2.81
N LEU A 144 23.56 0.02 -2.06
CA LEU A 144 23.26 1.23 -1.31
C LEU A 144 24.37 1.53 -0.31
N ARG A 145 24.81 2.79 -0.28
CA ARG A 145 25.81 3.27 0.68
C ARG A 145 25.32 4.56 1.29
N PHE A 146 25.42 4.64 2.61
CA PHE A 146 25.23 5.86 3.37
C PHE A 146 26.53 6.64 3.41
N ASN A 147 26.44 7.94 3.13
CA ASN A 147 27.54 8.87 3.30
C ASN A 147 27.08 10.02 4.19
N ARG A 148 27.67 10.13 5.38
CA ARG A 148 27.33 11.16 6.39
C ARG A 148 27.53 12.59 5.88
N SER A 149 28.50 12.80 4.99
CA SER A 149 28.77 14.10 4.37
C SER A 149 27.88 14.38 3.14
N GLY A 150 27.03 13.42 2.77
CA GLY A 150 26.12 13.54 1.65
C GLY A 150 24.86 14.35 1.98
N PRO A 151 24.01 14.62 0.97
CA PRO A 151 22.77 15.39 1.15
C PRO A 151 21.66 14.63 1.89
N ARG A 152 21.86 13.33 2.16
CA ARG A 152 20.84 12.43 2.68
C ARG A 152 21.12 12.11 4.15
N SER A 153 20.16 12.38 5.05
CA SER A 153 20.27 11.99 6.47
C SER A 153 20.16 10.46 6.65
N LEU A 154 20.70 9.91 7.74
CA LEU A 154 20.58 8.47 8.02
C LEU A 154 19.12 8.03 8.11
N ARG A 155 18.25 8.84 8.74
CA ARG A 155 16.81 8.57 8.81
C ARG A 155 16.18 8.41 7.42
N SER A 156 16.51 9.31 6.50
CA SER A 156 16.00 9.22 5.12
C SER A 156 16.63 8.08 4.33
N HIS A 157 17.87 7.69 4.62
CA HIS A 157 18.54 6.52 4.04
C HIS A 157 17.88 5.22 4.49
N LEU A 158 17.69 5.04 5.80
CA LEU A 158 17.06 3.86 6.39
C LEU A 158 15.59 3.73 5.95
N ALA A 159 14.85 4.83 5.87
CA ALA A 159 13.47 4.83 5.37
C ALA A 159 13.37 4.23 3.95
N TYR A 160 14.30 4.58 3.06
CA TYR A 160 14.31 4.02 1.71
C TYR A 160 14.75 2.56 1.65
N MET A 161 15.66 2.14 2.54
CA MET A 161 15.95 0.71 2.68
C MET A 161 14.70 -0.06 3.13
N MET A 162 13.89 0.52 4.03
CA MET A 162 12.61 -0.09 4.45
C MET A 162 11.61 -0.14 3.30
N GLU A 163 11.50 0.91 2.49
CA GLU A 163 10.65 0.90 1.28
C GLU A 163 11.05 -0.24 0.32
N LEU A 164 12.35 -0.41 0.06
CA LEU A 164 12.86 -1.52 -0.76
C LEU A 164 12.56 -2.89 -0.15
N ARG A 165 12.67 -3.03 1.18
CA ARG A 165 12.28 -4.25 1.89
C ARG A 165 10.80 -4.55 1.73
N ASP A 166 9.95 -3.56 1.94
CA ASP A 166 8.50 -3.72 1.86
C ASP A 166 8.09 -4.07 0.43
N GLU A 167 8.75 -3.50 -0.58
CA GLU A 167 8.58 -3.90 -1.97
C GLU A 167 8.98 -5.37 -2.20
N ALA A 168 10.15 -5.80 -1.70
CA ALA A 168 10.62 -7.18 -1.84
C ALA A 168 9.72 -8.22 -1.14
N ILE A 169 9.17 -7.89 0.04
CA ILE A 169 8.26 -8.77 0.79
C ILE A 169 6.86 -8.77 0.18
N SER A 170 6.43 -7.67 -0.45
CA SER A 170 5.16 -7.62 -1.18
C SER A 170 5.17 -8.45 -2.47
N GLY A 171 6.36 -8.72 -3.01
CA GLY A 171 6.59 -9.52 -4.21
C GLY A 171 6.78 -11.02 -3.94
N THR A 172 7.50 -11.69 -4.84
CA THR A 172 7.68 -13.16 -4.78
C THR A 172 8.77 -13.61 -3.78
N GLN A 173 9.57 -12.68 -3.28
CA GLN A 173 10.67 -12.96 -2.35
C GLN A 173 10.26 -12.95 -0.88
N ALA A 174 8.97 -12.83 -0.54
CA ALA A 174 8.49 -12.88 0.86
C ALA A 174 9.04 -14.08 1.65
N LYS A 175 9.29 -15.22 0.99
CA LYS A 175 9.87 -16.42 1.60
C LYS A 175 11.40 -16.40 1.75
N VAL A 176 12.10 -15.59 0.97
CA VAL A 176 13.57 -15.52 0.91
C VAL A 176 14.09 -14.31 1.69
N PHE A 177 13.31 -13.23 1.74
CA PHE A 177 13.67 -11.97 2.38
C PHE A 177 13.44 -12.04 3.90
N SER A 178 14.42 -12.59 4.61
CA SER A 178 14.39 -12.65 6.08
C SER A 178 14.81 -11.32 6.72
N ASP A 179 14.37 -11.10 7.96
CA ASP A 179 14.74 -9.91 8.74
C ASP A 179 16.26 -9.84 9.04
N ASP A 180 16.88 -11.00 9.21
CA ASP A 180 18.32 -11.18 9.36
C ASP A 180 19.06 -10.77 8.07
N LEU A 181 18.56 -11.16 6.89
CA LEU A 181 19.12 -10.73 5.61
C LEU A 181 19.02 -9.20 5.44
N PHE A 182 17.90 -8.61 5.83
CA PHE A 182 17.75 -7.15 5.78
C PHE A 182 18.71 -6.43 6.73
N SER A 183 18.89 -6.95 7.94
CA SER A 183 19.83 -6.40 8.92
C SER A 183 21.28 -6.41 8.39
N ARG A 184 21.66 -7.44 7.62
CA ARG A 184 22.96 -7.47 6.93
C ARG A 184 23.07 -6.40 5.84
N PHE A 185 22.00 -6.14 5.07
CA PHE A 185 22.02 -5.04 4.11
C PHE A 185 22.18 -3.69 4.79
N ILE A 186 21.49 -3.44 5.91
CA ILE A 186 21.67 -2.21 6.70
C ILE A 186 23.14 -2.07 7.10
N ALA A 187 23.73 -3.09 7.71
CA ALA A 187 25.12 -3.07 8.14
C ALA A 187 26.10 -2.81 6.96
N GLY A 188 25.89 -3.47 5.83
CA GLY A 188 26.70 -3.26 4.62
C GLY A 188 26.55 -1.86 4.02
N SER A 189 25.36 -1.25 4.13
CA SER A 189 25.14 0.10 3.63
C SER A 189 25.89 1.19 4.43
N LEU A 190 26.25 0.89 5.68
CA LEU A 190 26.88 1.82 6.61
C LEU A 190 28.40 1.70 6.64
N GLU A 191 29.02 0.87 5.79
CA GLU A 191 30.46 0.56 5.82
C GLU A 191 31.38 1.79 5.78
N GLN A 192 30.96 2.88 5.15
CA GLN A 192 31.74 4.12 5.03
C GLN A 192 31.73 4.97 6.31
N ASP A 193 30.84 4.68 7.26
CA ASP A 193 30.74 5.35 8.55
C ASP A 193 31.27 4.43 9.65
N PRO A 194 32.48 4.66 10.19
CA PRO A 194 33.11 3.74 11.15
C PRO A 194 32.27 3.50 12.41
N TYR A 195 31.58 4.52 12.93
CA TYR A 195 30.81 4.44 14.16
C TYR A 195 29.51 3.66 13.94
N LEU A 196 28.77 3.98 12.87
CA LEU A 196 27.52 3.29 12.54
C LEU A 196 27.78 1.85 12.06
N SER A 197 28.83 1.64 11.26
CA SER A 197 29.27 0.32 10.79
C SER A 197 29.64 -0.59 11.96
N THR A 198 30.43 -0.09 12.92
CA THR A 198 30.81 -0.87 14.10
C THR A 198 29.58 -1.25 14.91
N THR A 199 28.72 -0.29 15.23
CA THR A 199 27.46 -0.54 15.95
C THR A 199 26.63 -1.61 15.24
N ALA A 200 26.39 -1.44 13.94
CA ALA A 200 25.57 -2.36 13.17
C ALA A 200 26.17 -3.78 13.18
N LYS A 201 27.49 -3.92 12.99
CA LYS A 201 28.17 -5.22 13.03
C LYS A 201 28.09 -5.86 14.42
N THR A 202 28.32 -5.10 15.50
CA THR A 202 28.25 -5.62 16.87
C THR A 202 26.84 -6.10 17.22
N SER A 203 25.80 -5.41 16.75
CA SER A 203 24.40 -5.84 16.91
C SER A 203 24.04 -7.13 16.15
N GLN A 204 24.91 -7.59 15.25
CA GLN A 204 24.75 -8.85 14.51
C GLN A 204 25.61 -10.01 15.07
N ILE A 205 26.43 -9.78 16.10
CA ILE A 205 27.23 -10.83 16.73
C ILE A 205 26.35 -11.65 17.68
N GLY A 206 26.34 -12.97 17.52
CA GLY A 206 25.55 -13.88 18.34
C GLY A 206 24.12 -14.04 17.81
N SER A 207 23.12 -13.59 18.57
CA SER A 207 21.72 -13.55 18.11
C SER A 207 21.47 -12.28 17.29
N PRO A 208 21.17 -12.37 15.98
CA PRO A 208 20.93 -11.21 15.14
C PRO A 208 19.83 -10.31 15.73
N THR A 209 20.16 -9.04 15.95
CA THR A 209 19.18 -8.05 16.40
C THR A 209 18.15 -7.82 15.29
N PRO A 210 16.83 -7.88 15.58
CA PRO A 210 15.80 -7.56 14.60
C PRO A 210 15.99 -6.17 13.99
N SER A 211 15.66 -6.02 12.70
CA SER A 211 15.94 -4.82 11.93
C SER A 211 15.35 -3.55 12.54
N ASP A 212 14.13 -3.61 13.08
CA ASP A 212 13.49 -2.47 13.77
C ASP A 212 14.30 -1.99 14.99
N LYS A 213 14.85 -2.93 15.77
CA LYS A 213 15.68 -2.60 16.94
C LYS A 213 17.03 -2.03 16.51
N LEU A 214 17.60 -2.56 15.43
CA LEU A 214 18.84 -2.05 14.84
C LEU A 214 18.65 -0.61 14.34
N ILE A 215 17.58 -0.35 13.57
CA ILE A 215 17.25 0.99 13.06
C ILE A 215 17.12 2.00 14.19
N ASN A 216 16.35 1.67 15.24
CA ASN A 216 16.18 2.55 16.40
C ASN A 216 17.49 2.82 17.13
N THR A 217 18.36 1.82 17.25
CA THR A 217 19.67 1.96 17.88
C THR A 217 20.57 2.92 17.08
N LEU A 218 20.60 2.76 15.76
CA LEU A 218 21.38 3.61 14.86
C LEU A 218 20.92 5.07 14.88
N LEU A 219 19.60 5.30 14.85
CA LEU A 219 19.03 6.65 14.94
C LEU A 219 19.35 7.33 16.27
N ARG A 220 19.27 6.58 17.39
CA ARG A 220 19.64 7.12 18.71
C ARG A 220 21.10 7.52 18.77
N ILE A 221 22.00 6.70 18.23
CA ILE A 221 23.44 7.02 18.20
C ILE A 221 23.72 8.24 17.33
N GLU A 222 23.06 8.36 16.17
CA GLU A 222 23.20 9.56 15.33
C GLU A 222 22.77 10.82 16.10
N GLU A 223 21.64 10.77 16.80
CA GLU A 223 21.14 11.87 17.63
C GLU A 223 22.14 12.23 18.76
N GLU A 224 22.69 11.24 19.47
CA GLU A 224 23.72 11.44 20.50
C GLU A 224 25.00 12.09 19.92
N MET A 225 25.47 11.63 18.75
CA MET A 225 26.65 12.19 18.09
C MET A 225 26.45 13.64 17.63
N VAL A 226 25.26 14.00 17.13
CA VAL A 226 24.95 15.38 16.73
C VAL A 226 24.92 16.29 17.96
N LEU A 227 24.38 15.82 19.08
CA LEU A 227 24.36 16.56 20.34
C LEU A 227 25.77 16.79 20.89
N ASP A 228 26.63 15.79 20.86
CA ASP A 228 28.02 15.93 21.34
C ASP A 228 28.84 16.86 20.43
N SER A 229 28.67 16.78 19.11
CA SER A 229 29.30 17.71 18.17
C SER A 229 28.83 19.16 18.38
N ALA A 230 27.57 19.38 18.78
CA ALA A 230 27.06 20.71 19.09
C ALA A 230 27.54 21.26 20.45
N ARG A 231 28.00 20.40 21.37
CA ARG A 231 28.52 20.78 22.69
C ARG A 231 29.99 21.22 22.67
N GLU A 232 30.81 20.64 21.80
CA GLU A 232 32.25 20.99 21.70
C GLU A 232 32.56 22.49 21.49
N PRO A 233 31.82 23.25 20.66
CA PRO A 233 32.07 24.68 20.48
C PRO A 233 31.74 25.51 21.73
N LEU A 234 30.72 25.11 22.50
CA LEU A 234 30.27 25.82 23.69
C LEU A 234 31.27 25.69 24.85
N GLU A 235 31.90 24.53 25.01
CA GLU A 235 32.96 24.34 25.99
C GLU A 235 34.24 25.12 25.63
N LYS A 236 34.60 25.19 24.34
CA LYS A 236 35.75 25.99 23.88
C LYS A 236 35.52 27.49 24.09
N ALA A 237 34.30 27.98 23.87
CA ALA A 237 33.93 29.37 24.15
C ALA A 237 33.94 29.69 25.66
N GLY A 238 33.45 28.78 26.51
CA GLY A 238 33.44 28.95 27.96
C GLY A 238 34.83 28.90 28.62
N ARG A 239 35.79 28.14 28.05
CA ARG A 239 37.18 28.10 28.54
C ARG A 239 38.03 29.28 28.05
N GLY A 240 37.68 29.89 26.91
CA GLY A 240 38.34 31.10 26.39
C GLY A 240 38.02 32.37 27.19
N SER A 241 36.87 32.43 27.87
CA SER A 241 36.40 33.64 28.59
C SER A 241 36.94 33.77 30.03
N LYS A 242 37.73 32.82 30.54
CA LYS A 242 38.32 32.87 31.91
C LYS A 242 39.79 33.32 31.93
N ARG A 243 40.30 33.85 30.82
CA ARG A 243 41.63 34.47 30.73
C ARG A 243 41.52 35.85 30.09
N SER A 244 40.99 36.81 30.84
CA SER A 244 41.10 38.24 30.58
C SER A 244 41.08 38.98 31.90
#